data_AF-A0A7S8C3V1-F1
#
_entry.id   AF-A0A7S8C3V1-F1
#
_cell.length_a   1.000
_cell.length_b   1.000
_cell.length_c   1.000
_cell.angle_alpha   90.00
_cell.angle_beta   90.00
_cell.angle_gamma   90.00
#
_symmetry.space_group_name_H-M   'P 1'
#
loop_
_entity.id
_entity.type
_entity.pdbx_description
1 polymer ?
#
loop_
_entity_poly.entity_id
_entity_poly.type
_entity_poly.pdbx_seq_one_letter_code
_entity_poly.pdbx_strand_id
1 'polypeptide(L)'
;MSIDTQSRHGEITSHILVIGRSEAVLETVLQGLSDLGLTADGTTEPEGAVSAFDARSFGLVAIGGGIERPLREALGTAFRAQNPDIRLVDVSAPTAVRQIAEALGGGRDRPFVDLDAYRARIGYDGPDTPTIDTLRDLHERHLDSIAFEAVDVLLGRGVDLAEEAIDAKLIAGRRGGYCFEQNSLFKRVLARMGFVVEGLAARVLWMAPPDAPVAPRTHMALRVTLDGRPWLVDVGFGSSVPPAPLRMDTEEPQRTLHDTYRIIPFGPALLAQVWRNGGWRAMYELSPDPCQPADYELANWYTSTHPNSPFRRSLTVARTRPEARHALLDNRLTLRRPDGTVEQHVLDAAGLERALEEVFDLAVEPSWREVIERAAMEPSPAV
;
A
#
# COMPACT_ATOMS: atom_id res chain seq x y z
N MET A 1 -19.15 53.59 21.94
CA MET A 1 -17.91 53.15 21.27
C MET A 1 -17.70 51.69 21.59
N SER A 2 -17.81 50.89 20.53
CA SER A 2 -17.16 49.61 20.19
C SER A 2 -16.00 49.17 21.11
N ILE A 3 -15.63 47.89 21.20
CA ILE A 3 -15.55 46.89 20.13
C ILE A 3 -15.83 45.49 20.69
N ASP A 4 -16.75 44.82 20.00
CA ASP A 4 -16.99 43.39 19.99
C ASP A 4 -15.80 42.68 19.32
N THR A 5 -15.12 41.76 20.03
CA THR A 5 -13.93 41.04 19.52
C THR A 5 -14.03 39.52 19.68
N GLN A 6 -15.23 38.96 19.92
CA GLN A 6 -15.44 37.51 19.89
C GLN A 6 -16.27 37.12 18.67
N SER A 7 -15.62 36.67 17.58
CA SER A 7 -16.19 35.68 16.62
C SER A 7 -15.35 35.36 15.39
N ARG A 8 -14.35 36.16 14.98
CA ARG A 8 -13.73 35.97 13.65
C ARG A 8 -12.74 34.81 13.48
N HIS A 9 -12.26 34.19 14.56
CA HIS A 9 -11.26 33.11 14.45
C HIS A 9 -11.86 31.70 14.33
N GLY A 10 -13.16 31.53 14.59
CA GLY A 10 -13.85 30.23 14.45
C GLY A 10 -14.47 29.97 13.07
N GLU A 11 -14.80 31.02 12.31
CA GLU A 11 -15.42 30.90 10.98
C GLU A 11 -14.41 30.56 9.88
N ILE A 12 -13.21 31.15 9.92
CA ILE A 12 -12.19 30.97 8.86
C ILE A 12 -11.67 29.53 8.84
N THR A 13 -11.58 28.85 9.98
CA THR A 13 -11.05 27.48 10.08
C THR A 13 -11.92 26.43 9.38
N SER A 14 -13.16 26.76 9.04
CA SER A 14 -14.16 25.86 8.48
C SER A 14 -14.57 26.19 7.05
N HIS A 15 -14.03 27.28 6.47
CA HIS A 15 -14.32 27.68 5.10
C HIS A 15 -13.33 27.06 4.11
N ILE A 16 -13.86 26.38 3.10
CA ILE A 16 -13.09 25.49 2.21
C ILE A 16 -13.14 26.02 0.79
N LEU A 17 -12.02 25.95 0.06
CA LEU A 17 -12.01 26.11 -1.39
C LEU A 17 -11.80 24.76 -2.07
N VAL A 18 -12.70 24.35 -2.96
CA VAL A 18 -12.56 23.13 -3.76
C VAL A 18 -12.22 23.48 -5.21
N ILE A 19 -11.06 23.02 -5.69
CA ILE A 19 -10.58 23.31 -7.04
C ILE A 19 -10.63 22.02 -7.85
N GLY A 20 -11.35 22.03 -8.97
CA GLY A 20 -11.52 20.87 -9.84
C GLY A 20 -11.52 21.23 -11.33
N ARG A 21 -11.98 20.30 -12.17
CA ARG A 21 -12.15 20.48 -13.63
C ARG A 21 -13.56 20.16 -14.12
N SER A 22 -14.31 19.37 -13.35
CA SER A 22 -15.66 18.94 -13.72
C SER A 22 -16.67 19.66 -12.86
N GLU A 23 -17.58 20.38 -13.50
CA GLU A 23 -18.67 21.12 -12.85
C GLU A 23 -19.57 20.16 -12.05
N ALA A 24 -20.03 19.07 -12.67
CA ALA A 24 -20.86 18.07 -11.99
C ALA A 24 -20.17 17.44 -10.76
N VAL A 25 -18.86 17.18 -10.84
CA VAL A 25 -18.09 16.68 -9.69
C VAL A 25 -17.99 17.75 -8.61
N LEU A 26 -17.71 19.00 -8.98
CA LEU A 26 -17.61 20.11 -8.04
C LEU A 26 -18.93 20.31 -7.30
N GLU A 27 -20.06 20.36 -8.01
CA GLU A 27 -21.40 20.46 -7.43
C GLU A 27 -21.67 19.33 -6.44
N THR A 28 -21.32 18.10 -6.80
CA THR A 28 -21.49 16.92 -5.94
C THR A 28 -20.69 17.05 -4.64
N VAL A 29 -19.43 17.50 -4.74
CA VAL A 29 -18.56 17.68 -3.57
C VAL A 29 -19.06 18.83 -2.69
N LEU A 30 -19.42 19.98 -3.28
CA LEU A 30 -19.94 21.13 -2.55
C LEU A 30 -21.25 20.79 -1.82
N GLN A 31 -22.17 20.07 -2.47
CA GLN A 31 -23.40 19.60 -1.83
C GLN A 31 -23.08 18.66 -0.66
N GLY A 32 -22.18 17.70 -0.84
CA GLY A 32 -21.80 16.77 0.23
C GLY A 32 -21.12 17.46 1.43
N LEU A 33 -20.35 18.53 1.20
CA LEU A 33 -19.80 19.37 2.28
C LEU A 33 -20.91 20.16 2.98
N SER A 34 -21.84 20.74 2.23
CA SER A 34 -23.01 21.43 2.78
C SER A 34 -23.87 20.52 3.65
N ASP A 35 -24.07 19.25 3.25
CA ASP A 35 -24.82 18.26 4.04
C ASP A 35 -24.14 17.93 5.38
N LEU A 36 -22.82 18.12 5.48
CA LEU A 36 -22.04 18.03 6.72
C LEU A 36 -22.00 19.34 7.52
N GLY A 37 -22.71 20.38 7.07
CA GLY A 37 -22.71 21.71 7.68
C GLY A 37 -21.42 22.50 7.45
N LEU A 38 -20.62 22.11 6.46
CA LEU A 38 -19.37 22.78 6.09
C LEU A 38 -19.63 23.81 4.99
N THR A 39 -19.01 24.99 5.10
CA THR A 39 -19.09 26.04 4.09
C THR A 39 -17.95 25.87 3.09
N ALA A 40 -18.26 25.85 1.80
CA ALA A 40 -17.26 25.69 0.76
C ALA A 40 -17.58 26.51 -0.49
N ASP A 41 -16.57 27.15 -1.04
CA ASP A 41 -16.55 27.72 -2.39
C ASP A 41 -15.87 26.74 -3.35
N GLY A 42 -16.10 26.90 -4.65
CA GLY A 42 -15.52 26.02 -5.65
C GLY A 42 -15.21 26.69 -6.99
N THR A 43 -14.25 26.13 -7.72
CA THR A 43 -13.97 26.54 -9.11
C THR A 43 -13.55 25.35 -9.98
N THR A 44 -13.93 25.40 -11.25
CA THR A 44 -13.48 24.49 -12.32
C THR A 44 -12.34 25.06 -13.18
N GLU A 45 -11.85 26.26 -12.84
CA GLU A 45 -10.78 26.98 -13.52
C GLU A 45 -9.51 27.03 -12.65
N PRO A 46 -8.74 25.93 -12.55
CA PRO A 46 -7.58 25.88 -11.67
C PRO A 46 -6.51 26.91 -12.04
N GLU A 47 -6.34 27.24 -13.32
CA GLU A 47 -5.36 28.24 -13.76
C GLU A 47 -5.64 29.65 -13.22
N GLY A 48 -6.91 29.99 -13.02
CA GLY A 48 -7.34 31.29 -12.51
C GLY A 48 -7.53 31.34 -10.99
N ALA A 49 -7.47 30.20 -10.30
CA ALA A 49 -7.92 30.07 -8.92
C ALA A 49 -7.18 31.01 -7.96
N VAL A 50 -5.85 31.13 -8.06
CA VAL A 50 -5.03 31.98 -7.18
C VAL A 50 -5.35 33.47 -7.34
N SER A 51 -5.80 33.88 -8.53
CA SER A 51 -6.19 35.27 -8.82
C SER A 51 -7.63 35.55 -8.38
N ALA A 52 -8.50 34.55 -8.46
CA ALA A 52 -9.92 34.67 -8.13
C ALA A 52 -10.21 34.55 -6.63
N PHE A 53 -9.37 33.82 -5.90
CA PHE A 53 -9.61 33.48 -4.49
C PHE A 53 -8.42 33.92 -3.62
N ASP A 54 -8.71 34.69 -2.56
CA ASP A 54 -7.72 35.06 -1.53
C ASP A 54 -7.56 33.91 -0.54
N ALA A 55 -6.36 33.34 -0.45
CA ALA A 55 -6.03 32.22 0.44
C ALA A 55 -6.34 32.50 1.92
N ARG A 56 -6.37 33.78 2.33
CA ARG A 56 -6.63 34.19 3.72
C ARG A 56 -8.10 34.05 4.11
N SER A 57 -8.99 33.84 3.14
CA SER A 57 -10.42 33.60 3.35
C SER A 57 -10.77 32.14 3.62
N PHE A 58 -9.79 31.24 3.52
CA PHE A 58 -9.99 29.80 3.62
C PHE A 58 -9.08 29.17 4.68
N GLY A 59 -9.64 28.22 5.42
CA GLY A 59 -8.90 27.37 6.36
C GLY A 59 -8.30 26.14 5.69
N LEU A 60 -8.82 25.76 4.52
CA LEU A 60 -8.39 24.61 3.74
C LEU A 60 -8.66 24.82 2.24
N VAL A 61 -7.72 24.41 1.39
CA VAL A 61 -7.89 24.31 -0.06
C VAL A 61 -7.74 22.86 -0.48
N ALA A 62 -8.81 22.31 -1.07
CA ALA A 62 -8.87 20.97 -1.62
C ALA A 62 -8.64 21.00 -3.13
N ILE A 63 -7.62 20.30 -3.61
CA ILE A 63 -7.23 20.30 -5.02
C ILE A 63 -7.55 18.92 -5.62
N GLY A 64 -8.42 18.88 -6.62
CA GLY A 64 -8.88 17.65 -7.23
C GLY A 64 -7.79 16.94 -8.03
N GLY A 65 -7.76 15.61 -7.93
CA GLY A 65 -6.78 14.74 -8.62
C GLY A 65 -6.85 14.78 -10.15
N GLY A 66 -7.93 15.32 -10.74
CA GLY A 66 -8.01 15.59 -12.18
C GLY A 66 -7.17 16.77 -12.65
N ILE A 67 -6.50 17.49 -11.74
CA ILE A 67 -5.58 18.57 -12.05
C ILE A 67 -4.15 18.02 -12.14
N GLU A 68 -3.44 18.36 -13.22
CA GLU A 68 -2.08 17.90 -13.45
C GLU A 68 -1.12 18.34 -12.34
N ARG A 69 -0.18 17.46 -11.97
CA ARG A 69 0.73 17.68 -10.83
C ARG A 69 1.50 19.01 -10.88
N PRO A 70 2.10 19.45 -12.02
CA PRO A 70 2.81 20.73 -12.06
C PRO A 70 1.92 21.91 -11.67
N LEU A 71 0.65 21.88 -12.11
CA LEU A 71 -0.31 22.91 -11.75
C LEU A 71 -0.72 22.81 -10.27
N ARG A 72 -0.93 21.60 -9.73
CA ARG A 72 -1.24 21.41 -8.29
C ARG A 72 -0.11 21.94 -7.40
N GLU A 73 1.14 21.68 -7.75
CA GLU A 73 2.31 22.18 -7.02
C GLU A 73 2.44 23.70 -7.10
N ALA A 74 2.20 24.27 -8.29
CA ALA A 74 2.18 25.72 -8.48
C ALA A 74 1.08 26.40 -7.66
N LEU A 75 -0.14 25.84 -7.67
CA LEU A 75 -1.26 26.28 -6.84
C LEU A 75 -0.91 26.22 -5.36
N GLY A 76 -0.39 25.08 -4.90
CA GLY A 76 -0.02 24.90 -3.50
C GLY A 76 1.05 25.90 -3.05
N THR A 77 2.04 26.17 -3.90
CA THR A 77 3.08 27.18 -3.63
C THR A 77 2.47 28.58 -3.55
N ALA A 78 1.61 28.93 -4.49
CA ALA A 78 1.01 30.25 -4.57
C ALA A 78 0.01 30.53 -3.43
N PHE A 79 -0.83 29.56 -3.06
CA PHE A 79 -1.74 29.71 -1.91
C PHE A 79 -0.97 29.83 -0.59
N ARG A 80 0.12 29.06 -0.39
CA ARG A 80 0.99 29.20 0.79
C ARG A 80 1.71 30.55 0.83
N ALA A 81 2.04 31.13 -0.32
CA ALA A 81 2.64 32.46 -0.37
C ALA A 81 1.67 33.55 0.12
N GLN A 82 0.36 33.36 -0.08
CA GLN A 82 -0.68 34.27 0.43
C GLN A 82 -1.08 33.98 1.89
N ASN A 83 -1.12 32.70 2.28
CA ASN A 83 -1.45 32.23 3.62
C ASN A 83 -0.53 31.04 4.01
N PRO A 84 0.56 31.28 4.76
CA PRO A 84 1.52 30.24 5.13
C PRO A 84 0.92 29.08 5.94
N ASP A 85 -0.16 29.32 6.68
CA ASP A 85 -0.81 28.34 7.57
C ASP A 85 -1.94 27.57 6.89
N ILE A 86 -2.18 27.80 5.58
CA ILE A 86 -3.29 27.16 4.87
C ILE A 86 -3.08 25.65 4.73
N ARG A 87 -4.13 24.89 5.05
CA ARG A 87 -4.15 23.43 4.82
C ARG A 87 -4.42 23.16 3.34
N LEU A 88 -3.51 22.44 2.70
CA LEU A 88 -3.67 21.98 1.31
C LEU A 88 -3.86 20.47 1.30
N VAL A 89 -4.93 20.02 0.63
CA VAL A 89 -5.27 18.60 0.55
C VAL A 89 -5.55 18.23 -0.89
N ASP A 90 -4.80 17.25 -1.40
CA ASP A 90 -5.14 16.61 -2.68
C ASP A 90 -6.30 15.62 -2.45
N VAL A 91 -7.36 15.74 -3.25
CA VAL A 91 -8.58 14.95 -3.09
C VAL A 91 -8.95 14.19 -4.35
N SER A 92 -9.54 13.01 -4.17
CA SER A 92 -10.10 12.20 -5.27
C SER A 92 -11.61 12.32 -5.27
N ALA A 93 -12.21 12.52 -6.45
CA ALA A 93 -13.65 12.80 -6.59
C ALA A 93 -14.56 11.81 -5.80
N PRO A 94 -14.34 10.48 -5.82
CA PRO A 94 -15.19 9.55 -5.07
C PRO A 94 -15.14 9.69 -3.55
N THR A 95 -14.10 10.32 -3.01
CA THR A 95 -13.86 10.44 -1.56
C THR A 95 -13.60 11.86 -1.08
N ALA A 96 -13.76 12.86 -1.94
CA ALA A 96 -13.33 14.23 -1.67
C ALA A 96 -14.00 14.80 -0.41
N VAL A 97 -15.32 14.60 -0.26
CA VAL A 97 -16.07 15.04 0.93
C VAL A 97 -15.48 14.45 2.21
N ARG A 98 -15.19 13.14 2.23
CA ARG A 98 -14.57 12.47 3.37
C ARG A 98 -13.18 13.04 3.65
N GLN A 99 -12.33 13.14 2.63
CA GLN A 99 -10.95 13.62 2.78
C GLN A 99 -10.89 15.05 3.32
N ILE A 100 -11.81 15.91 2.87
CA ILE A 100 -11.93 17.29 3.34
C ILE A 100 -12.42 17.31 4.79
N ALA A 101 -13.49 16.57 5.11
CA ALA A 101 -14.02 16.49 6.47
C ALA A 101 -12.97 15.94 7.46
N GLU A 102 -12.23 14.91 7.07
CA GLU A 102 -11.11 14.35 7.84
C GLU A 102 -10.02 15.40 8.10
N ALA A 103 -9.69 16.23 7.10
CA ALA A 103 -8.70 17.29 7.26
C ALA A 103 -9.17 18.46 8.14
N LEU A 104 -10.48 18.65 8.32
CA LEU A 104 -11.08 19.74 9.11
C LEU A 104 -11.36 19.38 10.56
N GLY A 105 -11.81 18.15 10.84
CA GLY A 105 -12.31 17.68 12.15
C GLY A 105 -11.27 17.57 13.28
N GLY A 106 -10.12 18.24 13.13
CA GLY A 106 -8.95 18.04 13.93
C GLY A 106 -8.26 16.74 13.53
N GLY A 107 -6.93 16.75 13.55
CA GLY A 107 -6.25 15.51 13.86
C GLY A 107 -6.92 14.94 15.12
N ARG A 108 -7.68 13.85 14.98
CA ARG A 108 -7.25 12.72 15.79
C ARG A 108 -5.77 12.62 15.46
N ASP A 109 -4.92 12.66 16.48
CA ASP A 109 -3.58 12.10 16.37
C ASP A 109 -3.77 10.67 15.83
N ARG A 110 -4.02 10.52 14.53
CA ARG A 110 -3.69 9.33 13.78
C ARG A 110 -2.20 9.48 13.76
N PRO A 111 -1.46 8.72 14.57
CA PRO A 111 -0.02 8.78 14.46
C PRO A 111 0.27 8.48 12.99
N PHE A 112 0.75 9.48 12.25
CA PHE A 112 1.43 9.23 11.00
C PHE A 112 2.43 8.12 11.31
N VAL A 113 2.59 7.17 10.38
CA VAL A 113 3.59 6.12 10.54
C VAL A 113 4.90 6.76 11.02
N ASP A 114 5.39 6.27 12.15
CA ASP A 114 6.65 6.74 12.72
C ASP A 114 7.77 6.35 11.75
N LEU A 115 8.21 7.32 10.95
CA LEU A 115 9.21 7.08 9.91
C LEU A 115 10.55 6.67 10.52
N ASP A 116 10.90 7.16 11.70
CA ASP A 116 12.16 6.83 12.35
C ASP A 116 12.13 5.38 12.85
N ALA A 117 11.01 4.96 13.46
CA ALA A 117 10.80 3.57 13.86
C ALA A 117 10.78 2.63 12.65
N TYR A 118 10.10 3.02 11.55
CA TYR A 118 10.09 2.26 10.31
C TYR A 118 11.49 2.15 9.69
N ARG A 119 12.24 3.26 9.61
CA ARG A 119 13.62 3.30 9.15
C ARG A 119 14.51 2.36 9.94
N ALA A 120 14.43 2.41 11.26
CA ALA A 120 15.14 1.49 12.13
C ALA A 120 14.71 0.04 11.90
N ARG A 121 13.42 -0.22 11.65
CA ARG A 121 12.87 -1.55 11.37
C ARG A 121 13.43 -2.18 10.10
N ILE A 122 13.67 -1.38 9.07
CA ILE A 122 14.21 -1.83 7.77
C ILE A 122 15.69 -1.50 7.55
N GLY A 123 16.35 -0.90 8.54
CA GLY A 123 17.74 -0.47 8.47
C GLY A 123 18.03 0.67 7.49
N TYR A 124 17.02 1.48 7.10
CA TYR A 124 17.16 2.52 6.08
C TYR A 124 17.65 3.86 6.65
N ASP A 125 18.79 4.35 6.14
CA ASP A 125 19.45 5.60 6.52
C ASP A 125 19.56 6.62 5.35
N GLY A 126 18.92 6.31 4.22
CA GLY A 126 18.91 7.15 3.02
C GLY A 126 17.95 8.36 3.07
N PRO A 127 17.96 9.19 2.00
CA PRO A 127 17.21 10.45 1.95
C PRO A 127 15.70 10.28 1.70
N ASP A 128 14.91 11.23 2.21
CA ASP A 128 13.44 11.23 2.05
C ASP A 128 12.97 11.69 0.67
N THR A 129 13.88 12.14 -0.19
CA THR A 129 13.53 12.68 -1.51
C THR A 129 12.82 11.61 -2.34
N PRO A 130 11.60 11.87 -2.87
CA PRO A 130 10.81 10.88 -3.60
C PRO A 130 11.36 10.64 -5.01
N THR A 131 12.42 9.83 -5.09
CA THR A 131 13.10 9.44 -6.32
C THR A 131 12.95 7.94 -6.59
N ILE A 132 13.27 7.50 -7.80
CA ILE A 132 13.28 6.06 -8.13
C ILE A 132 14.32 5.29 -7.32
N ASP A 133 15.46 5.91 -7.00
CA ASP A 133 16.52 5.24 -6.22
C ASP A 133 16.10 5.08 -4.75
N THR A 134 15.49 6.11 -4.17
CA THR A 134 14.84 6.04 -2.85
C THR A 134 13.77 4.95 -2.83
N LEU A 135 12.90 4.90 -3.84
CA LEU A 135 11.83 3.90 -3.92
C LEU A 135 12.37 2.47 -4.02
N ARG A 136 13.44 2.25 -4.80
CA ARG A 136 14.11 0.95 -4.93
C ARG A 136 14.74 0.51 -3.61
N ASP A 137 15.48 1.39 -2.94
CA ASP A 137 16.17 1.06 -1.68
C ASP A 137 15.16 0.73 -0.57
N LEU A 138 14.09 1.54 -0.45
CA LEU A 138 12.99 1.25 0.47
C LEU A 138 12.31 -0.09 0.19
N HIS A 139 12.08 -0.41 -1.09
CA HIS A 139 11.41 -1.64 -1.54
C HIS A 139 12.25 -2.87 -1.18
N GLU A 140 13.52 -2.86 -1.56
CA GLU A 140 14.47 -3.94 -1.28
C GLU A 140 14.63 -4.19 0.22
N ARG A 141 14.86 -3.13 1.00
CA ARG A 141 15.03 -3.23 2.45
C ARG A 141 13.78 -3.67 3.17
N HIS A 142 12.60 -3.26 2.71
CA HIS A 142 11.34 -3.73 3.27
C HIS A 142 11.19 -5.25 3.07
N LEU A 143 11.45 -5.74 1.86
CA LEU A 143 11.38 -7.17 1.53
C LEU A 143 12.41 -8.03 2.29
N ASP A 144 13.60 -7.49 2.55
CA ASP A 144 14.63 -8.16 3.34
C ASP A 144 14.35 -8.06 4.84
N SER A 145 13.61 -7.06 5.31
CA SER A 145 13.44 -6.86 6.76
C SER A 145 12.11 -7.42 7.31
N ILE A 146 11.03 -7.35 6.54
CA ILE A 146 9.67 -7.66 7.00
C ILE A 146 9.14 -8.87 6.22
N ALA A 147 9.14 -10.04 6.85
CA ALA A 147 8.69 -11.28 6.21
C ALA A 147 7.20 -11.20 5.81
N PHE A 148 6.86 -11.77 4.66
CA PHE A 148 5.49 -12.16 4.39
C PHE A 148 5.13 -13.32 5.30
N GLU A 149 4.02 -13.24 6.03
CA GLU A 149 3.49 -14.33 6.85
C GLU A 149 1.98 -14.18 7.09
N ALA A 150 1.29 -15.29 7.36
CA ALA A 150 -0.13 -15.31 7.71
C ALA A 150 -0.40 -16.15 8.97
N VAL A 151 0.52 -16.14 9.94
CA VAL A 151 0.45 -17.00 11.13
C VAL A 151 -0.75 -16.66 12.00
N ASP A 152 -1.10 -15.37 12.13
CA ASP A 152 -2.27 -14.94 12.93
C ASP A 152 -3.59 -15.52 12.39
N VAL A 153 -3.67 -15.76 11.08
CA VAL A 153 -4.82 -16.42 10.45
C VAL A 153 -4.94 -17.87 10.92
N LEU A 154 -3.82 -18.60 10.99
CA LEU A 154 -3.76 -19.99 11.44
C LEU A 154 -4.02 -20.13 12.94
N LEU A 155 -3.70 -19.10 13.72
CA LEU A 155 -4.01 -18.99 15.15
C LEU A 155 -5.44 -18.52 15.42
N GLY A 156 -6.21 -18.16 14.39
CA GLY A 156 -7.57 -17.65 14.54
C GLY A 156 -7.65 -16.26 15.19
N ARG A 157 -6.56 -15.49 15.21
CA ARG A 157 -6.51 -14.14 15.79
C ARG A 157 -7.18 -13.08 14.89
N GLY A 158 -7.42 -13.41 13.62
CA GLY A 158 -7.85 -12.46 12.61
C GLY A 158 -6.71 -11.57 12.14
N VAL A 159 -7.02 -10.60 11.29
CA VAL A 159 -6.06 -9.60 10.80
C VAL A 159 -6.74 -8.23 10.84
N ASP A 160 -6.20 -7.34 11.67
CA ASP A 160 -6.69 -5.98 11.87
C ASP A 160 -5.88 -5.03 10.98
N LEU A 161 -6.57 -4.31 10.08
CA LEU A 161 -5.93 -3.37 9.16
C LEU A 161 -5.96 -1.92 9.67
N ALA A 162 -6.36 -1.68 10.91
CA ALA A 162 -6.16 -0.38 11.55
C ALA A 162 -4.66 0.00 11.50
N GLU A 163 -4.39 1.28 11.20
CA GLU A 163 -3.03 1.77 10.97
C GLU A 163 -2.12 1.49 12.19
N GLU A 164 -2.64 1.71 13.39
CA GLU A 164 -1.95 1.48 14.65
C GLU A 164 -1.71 -0.01 14.92
N ALA A 165 -2.64 -0.89 14.52
CA ALA A 165 -2.49 -2.34 14.66
C ALA A 165 -1.38 -2.87 13.74
N ILE A 166 -1.34 -2.38 12.49
CA ILE A 166 -0.29 -2.71 11.53
C ILE A 166 1.07 -2.22 12.04
N ASP A 167 1.17 -0.97 12.53
CA ASP A 167 2.43 -0.41 13.03
C ASP A 167 2.92 -1.16 14.29
N ALA A 168 2.01 -1.44 15.22
CA ALA A 168 2.31 -2.21 16.42
C ALA A 168 2.83 -3.62 16.06
N LYS A 169 2.28 -4.26 15.02
CA LYS A 169 2.69 -5.60 14.61
C LYS A 169 4.00 -5.60 13.80
N LEU A 170 4.02 -4.91 12.66
CA LEU A 170 5.12 -5.00 11.69
C LEU A 170 6.37 -4.22 12.13
N ILE A 171 6.19 -3.08 12.82
CA ILE A 171 7.31 -2.24 13.29
C ILE A 171 7.69 -2.62 14.70
N ALA A 172 6.84 -2.33 15.70
CA ALA A 172 7.19 -2.48 17.10
C ALA A 172 7.35 -3.95 17.53
N GLY A 173 6.40 -4.81 17.10
CA GLY A 173 6.41 -6.24 17.35
C GLY A 173 7.38 -7.02 16.46
N ARG A 174 8.01 -6.34 15.48
CA ARG A 174 8.95 -6.93 14.50
C ARG A 174 8.42 -8.17 13.78
N ARG A 175 7.10 -8.33 13.70
CA ARG A 175 6.44 -9.41 12.98
C ARG A 175 6.42 -9.11 11.47
N GLY A 176 5.94 -10.09 10.72
CA GLY A 176 5.58 -9.91 9.33
C GLY A 176 4.10 -9.59 9.16
N GLY A 177 3.62 -9.77 7.93
CA GLY A 177 2.20 -9.73 7.60
C GLY A 177 2.00 -10.12 6.14
N TYR A 178 0.76 -10.30 5.72
CA TYR A 178 0.46 -10.59 4.32
C TYR A 178 0.14 -9.31 3.52
N CYS A 179 -0.38 -9.45 2.30
CA CYS A 179 -0.43 -8.37 1.32
C CYS A 179 -1.12 -7.08 1.80
N PHE A 180 -2.21 -7.17 2.56
CA PHE A 180 -2.94 -6.00 3.03
C PHE A 180 -2.17 -5.22 4.10
N GLU A 181 -1.52 -5.92 5.04
CA GLU A 181 -0.73 -5.29 6.11
C GLU A 181 0.54 -4.65 5.54
N GLN A 182 1.29 -5.41 4.73
CA GLN A 182 2.56 -5.00 4.12
C GLN A 182 2.38 -3.78 3.21
N ASN A 183 1.49 -3.88 2.22
CA ASN A 183 1.31 -2.80 1.25
C ASN A 183 0.57 -1.60 1.84
N SER A 184 -0.27 -1.76 2.89
CA SER A 184 -0.88 -0.61 3.59
C SER A 184 0.13 0.16 4.42
N LEU A 185 1.03 -0.53 5.14
CA LEU A 185 2.17 0.12 5.80
C LEU A 185 3.04 0.85 4.79
N PHE A 186 3.46 0.15 3.73
CA PHE A 186 4.36 0.71 2.73
C PHE A 186 3.74 1.92 2.01
N LYS A 187 2.44 1.88 1.70
CA LYS A 187 1.69 3.02 1.16
C LYS A 187 1.76 4.24 2.08
N ARG A 188 1.52 4.08 3.39
CA ARG A 188 1.57 5.18 4.35
C ARG A 188 2.98 5.76 4.47
N VAL A 189 4.01 4.92 4.49
CA VAL A 189 5.42 5.34 4.50
C VAL A 189 5.75 6.17 3.26
N LEU A 190 5.45 5.64 2.07
CA LEU A 190 5.71 6.34 0.81
C LEU A 190 4.96 7.67 0.74
N ALA A 191 3.69 7.71 1.12
CA ALA A 191 2.92 8.95 1.17
C ALA A 191 3.55 9.97 2.13
N ARG A 192 4.01 9.51 3.31
CA ARG A 192 4.66 10.37 4.32
C ARG A 192 6.02 10.91 3.86
N MET A 193 6.70 10.20 2.97
CA MET A 193 7.93 10.62 2.28
C MET A 193 7.66 11.45 1.01
N GLY A 194 6.40 11.79 0.72
CA GLY A 194 6.03 12.67 -0.40
C GLY A 194 5.89 11.98 -1.75
N PHE A 195 5.85 10.65 -1.80
CA PHE A 195 5.48 9.93 -3.02
C PHE A 195 3.98 10.06 -3.29
N VAL A 196 3.61 10.17 -4.58
CA VAL A 196 2.23 10.02 -5.03
C VAL A 196 1.95 8.53 -5.18
N VAL A 197 1.18 7.97 -4.24
CA VAL A 197 0.92 6.53 -4.15
C VAL A 197 -0.56 6.22 -4.06
N GLU A 198 -1.01 5.31 -4.92
CA GLU A 198 -2.37 4.79 -4.96
C GLU A 198 -2.35 3.31 -4.59
N GLY A 199 -3.39 2.87 -3.88
CA GLY A 199 -3.59 1.45 -3.63
C GLY A 199 -4.42 0.84 -4.76
N LEU A 200 -4.07 -0.36 -5.19
CA LEU A 200 -4.80 -1.14 -6.20
C LEU A 200 -5.20 -2.49 -5.62
N ALA A 201 -6.19 -3.14 -6.23
CA ALA A 201 -6.58 -4.50 -5.93
C ALA A 201 -6.34 -5.42 -7.13
N ALA A 202 -5.94 -6.66 -6.86
CA ALA A 202 -5.58 -7.63 -7.88
C ALA A 202 -6.17 -9.02 -7.62
N ARG A 203 -6.41 -9.77 -8.69
CA ARG A 203 -6.80 -11.18 -8.67
C ARG A 203 -5.56 -12.04 -8.79
N VAL A 204 -5.32 -12.92 -7.83
CA VAL A 204 -4.16 -13.82 -7.87
C VAL A 204 -4.42 -14.91 -8.91
N LEU A 205 -3.49 -15.03 -9.86
CA LEU A 205 -3.48 -16.06 -10.91
C LEU A 205 -2.30 -17.03 -10.75
N TRP A 206 -1.45 -16.79 -9.74
CA TRP A 206 -0.26 -17.58 -9.47
C TRP A 206 -0.63 -19.04 -9.19
N MET A 207 -0.04 -19.95 -9.96
CA MET A 207 -0.27 -21.40 -9.88
C MET A 207 -1.73 -21.84 -10.10
N ALA A 208 -2.60 -20.94 -10.57
CA ALA A 208 -3.96 -21.32 -10.95
C ALA A 208 -3.93 -22.16 -12.23
N PRO A 209 -4.67 -23.28 -12.31
CA PRO A 209 -4.81 -24.02 -13.55
C PRO A 209 -5.58 -23.18 -14.60
N PRO A 210 -5.41 -23.45 -15.90
CA PRO A 210 -6.04 -22.65 -16.97
C PRO A 210 -7.57 -22.58 -16.92
N ASP A 211 -8.22 -23.59 -16.33
CA ASP A 211 -9.67 -23.71 -16.16
C ASP A 211 -10.17 -23.30 -14.76
N ALA A 212 -9.31 -22.69 -13.94
CA ALA A 212 -9.70 -22.20 -12.63
C ALA A 212 -10.85 -21.17 -12.72
N PRO A 213 -11.79 -21.17 -11.76
CA PRO A 213 -12.78 -20.11 -11.66
C PRO A 213 -12.11 -18.76 -11.44
N VAL A 214 -12.79 -17.68 -11.84
CA VAL A 214 -12.29 -16.31 -11.65
C VAL A 214 -12.03 -16.04 -10.17
N ALA A 215 -10.77 -15.77 -9.84
CA ALA A 215 -10.35 -15.48 -8.47
C ALA A 215 -10.89 -14.11 -8.01
N PRO A 216 -11.29 -13.95 -6.74
CA PRO A 216 -11.66 -12.65 -6.18
C PRO A 216 -10.45 -11.71 -6.09
N ARG A 217 -10.72 -10.40 -6.00
CA ARG A 217 -9.69 -9.36 -5.78
C ARG A 217 -9.20 -9.44 -4.33
N THR A 218 -8.17 -10.24 -4.10
CA THR A 218 -7.69 -10.62 -2.76
C THR A 218 -6.21 -10.29 -2.55
N HIS A 219 -5.61 -9.57 -3.51
CA HIS A 219 -4.26 -9.05 -3.38
C HIS A 219 -4.27 -7.52 -3.43
N MET A 220 -3.48 -6.88 -2.58
CA MET A 220 -3.21 -5.45 -2.63
C MET A 220 -1.84 -5.24 -3.28
N ALA A 221 -1.75 -4.27 -4.19
CA ALA A 221 -0.49 -3.73 -4.70
C ALA A 221 -0.61 -2.21 -4.79
N LEU A 222 0.49 -1.52 -5.10
CA LEU A 222 0.54 -0.07 -5.16
C LEU A 222 0.93 0.41 -6.56
N ARG A 223 0.41 1.59 -6.92
CA ARG A 223 0.88 2.37 -8.06
C ARG A 223 1.52 3.64 -7.54
N VAL A 224 2.81 3.82 -7.82
CA VAL A 224 3.55 5.04 -7.50
C VAL A 224 3.77 5.84 -8.78
N THR A 225 3.47 7.14 -8.74
CA THR A 225 3.71 8.04 -9.87
C THR A 225 4.96 8.89 -9.61
N LEU A 226 6.00 8.70 -10.42
CA LEU A 226 7.25 9.47 -10.40
C LEU A 226 7.49 10.10 -11.76
N ASP A 227 7.73 11.41 -11.79
CA ASP A 227 7.95 12.17 -13.04
C ASP A 227 6.88 11.89 -14.11
N GLY A 228 5.62 11.80 -13.70
CA GLY A 228 4.47 11.49 -14.55
C GLY A 228 4.37 10.04 -15.02
N ARG A 229 5.27 9.14 -14.56
CA ARG A 229 5.32 7.73 -14.98
C ARG A 229 4.83 6.79 -13.87
N PRO A 230 3.97 5.80 -14.20
CA PRO A 230 3.44 4.85 -13.24
C PRO A 230 4.39 3.65 -13.00
N TRP A 231 4.56 3.31 -11.73
CA TRP A 231 5.36 2.17 -11.26
C TRP A 231 4.50 1.24 -10.40
N LEU A 232 4.52 -0.05 -10.72
CA LEU A 232 4.00 -1.11 -9.87
C LEU A 232 4.96 -1.30 -8.71
N VAL A 233 4.42 -1.17 -7.51
CA VAL A 233 5.13 -1.33 -6.25
C VAL A 233 4.36 -2.34 -5.43
N ASP A 234 5.01 -3.42 -5.04
CA ASP A 234 4.39 -4.49 -4.27
C ASP A 234 5.42 -5.11 -3.34
N VAL A 235 5.18 -5.05 -2.03
CA VAL A 235 6.02 -5.66 -0.98
C VAL A 235 5.29 -6.80 -0.26
N GLY A 236 4.15 -7.25 -0.81
CA GLY A 236 3.20 -8.09 -0.09
C GLY A 236 2.77 -9.37 -0.82
N PHE A 237 3.34 -9.72 -1.98
CA PHE A 237 2.91 -10.90 -2.75
C PHE A 237 3.50 -12.25 -2.28
N GLY A 238 4.44 -12.24 -1.32
CA GLY A 238 5.11 -13.44 -0.84
C GLY A 238 6.24 -13.93 -1.75
N SER A 239 6.35 -15.24 -1.97
CA SER A 239 7.56 -15.89 -2.55
C SER A 239 7.95 -15.45 -3.97
N SER A 240 7.04 -14.79 -4.69
CA SER A 240 7.24 -14.37 -6.07
C SER A 240 7.17 -12.85 -6.25
N VAL A 241 7.10 -12.09 -5.15
CA VAL A 241 7.02 -10.62 -5.16
C VAL A 241 8.13 -9.99 -6.01
N PRO A 242 7.85 -9.01 -6.90
CA PRO A 242 8.91 -8.30 -7.62
C PRO A 242 9.90 -7.69 -6.61
N PRO A 243 11.22 -7.88 -6.76
CA PRO A 243 12.19 -7.39 -5.78
C PRO A 243 12.59 -5.92 -6.05
N ALA A 244 11.86 -5.24 -6.94
CA ALA A 244 12.06 -3.86 -7.30
C ALA A 244 10.75 -3.31 -7.91
N PRO A 245 10.53 -1.98 -7.86
CA PRO A 245 9.46 -1.33 -8.62
C PRO A 245 9.56 -1.62 -10.12
N LEU A 246 8.42 -1.88 -10.76
CA LEU A 246 8.34 -2.19 -12.19
C LEU A 246 7.59 -1.08 -12.93
N ARG A 247 8.08 -0.66 -14.10
CA ARG A 247 7.36 0.27 -14.97
C ARG A 247 6.07 -0.34 -15.47
N MET A 248 4.98 0.44 -15.44
CA MET A 248 3.66 0.03 -15.93
C MET A 248 3.34 0.60 -17.32
N ASP A 249 4.18 1.50 -17.84
CA ASP A 249 4.04 2.18 -19.13
C ASP A 249 4.86 1.51 -20.25
N THR A 250 5.22 0.23 -20.06
CA THR A 250 5.95 -0.59 -21.04
C THR A 250 5.65 -2.06 -20.84
N GLU A 251 5.60 -2.82 -21.94
CA GLU A 251 5.42 -4.27 -21.95
C GLU A 251 6.74 -5.06 -21.96
N GLU A 252 7.86 -4.35 -22.07
CA GLU A 252 9.18 -4.93 -22.20
C GLU A 252 9.57 -5.75 -20.95
N PRO A 253 10.31 -6.87 -21.10
CA PRO A 253 10.87 -7.60 -19.98
C PRO A 253 11.78 -6.72 -19.12
N GLN A 254 11.50 -6.65 -17.83
CA GLN A 254 12.23 -5.89 -16.82
C GLN A 254 13.01 -6.85 -15.93
N ARG A 255 14.33 -6.90 -16.15
CA ARG A 255 15.24 -7.73 -15.34
C ARG A 255 15.41 -7.12 -13.95
N THR A 256 15.28 -7.95 -12.94
CA THR A 256 15.56 -7.60 -11.54
C THR A 256 16.64 -8.53 -10.99
N LEU A 257 16.98 -8.41 -9.69
CA LEU A 257 18.01 -9.23 -9.07
C LEU A 257 17.69 -10.73 -9.15
N HIS A 258 16.43 -11.13 -8.87
CA HIS A 258 16.07 -12.56 -8.79
C HIS A 258 15.39 -13.12 -10.05
N ASP A 259 14.53 -12.34 -10.68
CA ASP A 259 13.72 -12.82 -11.81
C ASP A 259 13.52 -11.69 -12.84
N THR A 260 13.04 -12.06 -14.02
CA THR A 260 12.60 -11.09 -15.04
C THR A 260 11.07 -11.01 -14.99
N TYR A 261 10.56 -9.79 -14.95
CA TYR A 261 9.12 -9.52 -14.88
C TYR A 261 8.64 -8.77 -16.12
N ARG A 262 7.34 -8.76 -16.36
CA ARG A 262 6.70 -7.82 -17.30
C ARG A 262 5.28 -7.51 -16.84
N ILE A 263 4.76 -6.40 -17.34
CA ILE A 263 3.39 -5.96 -17.13
C ILE A 263 2.79 -5.78 -18.53
N ILE A 264 1.71 -6.50 -18.84
CA ILE A 264 1.08 -6.44 -20.17
C ILE A 264 -0.40 -6.05 -20.06
N PRO A 265 -0.99 -5.42 -21.09
CA PRO A 265 -2.43 -5.19 -21.15
C PRO A 265 -3.23 -6.49 -21.03
N PHE A 266 -4.32 -6.46 -20.27
CA PHE A 266 -5.24 -7.59 -20.11
C PHE A 266 -6.69 -7.08 -20.04
N GLY A 267 -7.23 -6.72 -21.20
CA GLY A 267 -8.49 -5.98 -21.28
C GLY A 267 -8.35 -4.60 -20.62
N PRO A 268 -9.25 -4.19 -19.72
CA PRO A 268 -9.10 -2.93 -18.97
C PRO A 268 -8.10 -3.04 -17.81
N ALA A 269 -7.58 -4.23 -17.51
CA ALA A 269 -6.64 -4.51 -16.44
C ALA A 269 -5.20 -4.61 -16.96
N LEU A 270 -4.25 -4.77 -16.04
CA LEU A 270 -2.86 -5.12 -16.34
C LEU A 270 -2.53 -6.50 -15.77
N LEU A 271 -1.77 -7.31 -16.50
CA LEU A 271 -1.32 -8.62 -16.04
C LEU A 271 0.17 -8.57 -15.70
N ALA A 272 0.50 -8.76 -14.42
CA ALA A 272 1.87 -8.95 -13.97
C ALA A 272 2.31 -10.39 -14.21
N GLN A 273 3.48 -10.57 -14.82
CA GLN A 273 4.04 -11.89 -15.11
C GLN A 273 5.51 -11.95 -14.71
N VAL A 274 5.96 -13.17 -14.38
CA VAL A 274 7.37 -13.49 -14.09
C VAL A 274 7.85 -14.59 -15.04
N TRP A 275 9.08 -14.48 -15.54
CA TRP A 275 9.70 -15.49 -16.37
C TRP A 275 10.31 -16.59 -15.49
N ARG A 276 9.73 -17.79 -15.52
CA ARG A 276 10.23 -18.96 -14.78
C ARG A 276 9.99 -20.24 -15.58
N ASN A 277 10.90 -21.20 -15.46
CA ASN A 277 10.81 -22.52 -16.12
C ASN A 277 10.61 -22.43 -17.65
N GLY A 278 11.29 -21.47 -18.29
CA GLY A 278 11.24 -21.29 -19.74
C GLY A 278 9.97 -20.62 -20.28
N GLY A 279 9.15 -20.00 -19.43
CA GLY A 279 7.95 -19.30 -19.87
C GLY A 279 7.48 -18.18 -18.94
N TRP A 280 6.59 -17.34 -19.45
CA TRP A 280 5.89 -16.34 -18.65
C TRP A 280 4.79 -16.99 -17.81
N ARG A 281 4.83 -16.75 -16.51
CA ARG A 281 3.82 -17.21 -15.54
C ARG A 281 3.01 -16.01 -15.05
N ALA A 282 1.69 -16.12 -15.13
CA ALA A 282 0.78 -15.12 -14.58
C ALA A 282 0.92 -15.06 -13.06
N MET A 283 1.10 -13.86 -12.51
CA MET A 283 1.12 -13.63 -11.07
C MET A 283 -0.23 -13.14 -10.60
N TYR A 284 -0.66 -12.00 -11.14
CA TYR A 284 -1.94 -11.39 -10.82
C TYR A 284 -2.42 -10.41 -11.89
N GLU A 285 -3.74 -10.33 -12.01
CA GLU A 285 -4.45 -9.32 -12.78
C GLU A 285 -4.74 -8.12 -11.88
N LEU A 286 -4.14 -6.98 -12.20
CA LEU A 286 -4.23 -5.72 -11.48
C LEU A 286 -5.38 -4.87 -12.00
N SER A 287 -6.30 -4.49 -11.12
CA SER A 287 -7.43 -3.63 -11.46
C SER A 287 -6.94 -2.21 -11.83
N PRO A 288 -7.58 -1.53 -12.78
CA PRO A 288 -7.16 -0.19 -13.22
C PRO A 288 -7.42 0.89 -12.17
N ASP A 289 -8.47 0.70 -11.37
CA ASP A 289 -9.01 1.71 -10.47
C ASP A 289 -8.35 1.66 -9.08
N PRO A 290 -8.03 2.83 -8.49
CA PRO A 290 -7.60 2.92 -7.10
C PRO A 290 -8.65 2.38 -6.13
N CYS A 291 -8.18 1.65 -5.13
CA CYS A 291 -8.99 1.13 -4.03
C CYS A 291 -8.86 2.00 -2.76
N GLN A 292 -9.92 1.95 -1.95
CA GLN A 292 -10.01 2.58 -0.64
C GLN A 292 -9.73 1.57 0.47
N PRO A 293 -9.36 2.02 1.69
CA PRO A 293 -9.15 1.13 2.84
C PRO A 293 -10.31 0.14 3.07
N ALA A 294 -11.55 0.59 2.92
CA ALA A 294 -12.74 -0.26 3.08
C ALA A 294 -12.82 -1.42 2.06
N ASP A 295 -12.28 -1.25 0.84
CA ASP A 295 -12.22 -2.33 -0.13
C ASP A 295 -11.28 -3.45 0.35
N TYR A 296 -10.18 -3.06 1.01
CA TYR A 296 -9.23 -4.00 1.60
C TYR A 296 -9.80 -4.69 2.82
N GLU A 297 -10.63 -4.05 3.65
CA GLU A 297 -11.31 -4.71 4.77
C GLU A 297 -12.16 -5.90 4.32
N LEU A 298 -12.95 -5.73 3.25
CA LEU A 298 -13.76 -6.81 2.70
C LEU A 298 -12.89 -7.96 2.17
N ALA A 299 -11.83 -7.62 1.43
CA ALA A 299 -10.91 -8.61 0.87
C ALA A 299 -10.11 -9.34 1.97
N ASN A 300 -9.66 -8.62 3.00
CA ASN A 300 -8.99 -9.11 4.21
C ASN A 300 -9.87 -10.07 4.98
N TRP A 301 -11.14 -9.71 5.21
CA TRP A 301 -12.11 -10.60 5.84
C TRP A 301 -12.25 -11.91 5.06
N TYR A 302 -12.42 -11.85 3.74
CA TYR A 302 -12.47 -13.05 2.91
C TYR A 302 -11.18 -13.88 3.03
N THR A 303 -10.02 -13.26 2.82
CA THR A 303 -8.72 -13.93 2.82
C THR A 303 -8.37 -14.53 4.19
N SER A 304 -8.75 -13.90 5.30
CA SER A 304 -8.45 -14.41 6.65
C SER A 304 -9.51 -15.37 7.20
N THR A 305 -10.78 -15.28 6.78
CA THR A 305 -11.88 -16.05 7.41
C THR A 305 -12.53 -17.09 6.51
N HIS A 306 -12.49 -16.93 5.19
CA HIS A 306 -13.22 -17.82 4.30
C HIS A 306 -12.69 -19.26 4.40
N PRO A 307 -13.53 -20.29 4.60
CA PRO A 307 -13.07 -21.67 4.85
C PRO A 307 -12.17 -22.27 3.75
N ASN A 308 -12.25 -21.74 2.54
CA ASN A 308 -11.43 -22.14 1.39
C ASN A 308 -10.20 -21.27 1.15
N SER A 309 -9.93 -20.29 2.01
CA SER A 309 -8.69 -19.53 1.91
C SER A 309 -7.48 -20.43 2.19
N PRO A 310 -6.43 -20.41 1.35
CA PRO A 310 -5.21 -21.19 1.58
C PRO A 310 -4.50 -20.77 2.88
N PHE A 311 -4.61 -19.49 3.28
CA PHE A 311 -3.98 -18.96 4.49
C PHE A 311 -4.58 -19.49 5.79
N ARG A 312 -5.73 -20.17 5.75
CA ARG A 312 -6.32 -20.86 6.91
C ARG A 312 -5.85 -22.31 7.06
N ARG A 313 -5.10 -22.82 6.08
CA ARG A 313 -4.71 -24.23 5.99
C ARG A 313 -3.20 -24.39 6.10
N SER A 314 -2.46 -23.60 5.31
CA SER A 314 -1.01 -23.77 5.19
C SER A 314 -0.21 -22.66 5.86
N LEU A 315 0.87 -23.05 6.54
CA LEU A 315 1.90 -22.13 7.02
C LEU A 315 2.64 -21.57 5.82
N THR A 316 2.39 -20.30 5.50
CA THR A 316 3.02 -19.61 4.37
C THR A 316 3.87 -18.46 4.88
N VAL A 317 5.18 -18.54 4.66
CA VAL A 317 6.13 -17.49 5.02
C VAL A 317 7.08 -17.24 3.86
N ALA A 318 7.42 -15.99 3.58
CA ALA A 318 8.42 -15.67 2.56
C ALA A 318 9.25 -14.44 2.95
N ARG A 319 10.50 -14.41 2.49
CA ARG A 319 11.40 -13.27 2.66
C ARG A 319 12.37 -13.22 1.49
N THR A 320 12.55 -12.03 0.91
CA THR A 320 13.43 -11.85 -0.25
C THR A 320 14.65 -11.08 0.18
N ARG A 321 15.81 -11.70 0.04
CA ARG A 321 17.11 -11.15 0.43
C ARG A 321 18.02 -11.12 -0.78
N PRO A 322 19.05 -10.26 -0.84
CA PRO A 322 19.93 -10.17 -2.01
C PRO A 322 20.52 -11.52 -2.45
N GLU A 323 20.83 -12.41 -1.50
CA GLU A 323 21.40 -13.72 -1.76
C GLU A 323 20.38 -14.77 -2.25
N ALA A 324 19.12 -14.68 -1.81
CA ALA A 324 18.09 -15.65 -2.13
C ALA A 324 16.67 -15.18 -1.76
N ARG A 325 15.70 -15.72 -2.50
CA ARG A 325 14.30 -15.77 -2.05
C ARG A 325 14.10 -17.01 -1.19
N HIS A 326 13.62 -16.79 0.02
CA HIS A 326 13.24 -17.83 0.96
C HIS A 326 11.72 -17.96 0.97
N ALA A 327 11.21 -19.17 0.85
CA ALA A 327 9.79 -19.47 0.92
C ALA A 327 9.58 -20.73 1.75
N LEU A 328 8.72 -20.64 2.75
CA LEU A 328 8.25 -21.75 3.56
C LEU A 328 6.78 -21.98 3.24
N LEU A 329 6.46 -23.19 2.79
CA LEU A 329 5.09 -23.67 2.63
C LEU A 329 4.95 -24.96 3.43
N ASP A 330 4.21 -24.89 4.52
CA ASP A 330 4.12 -25.94 5.54
C ASP A 330 5.52 -26.35 6.01
N ASN A 331 5.93 -27.61 5.81
CA ASN A 331 7.26 -28.07 6.21
C ASN A 331 8.36 -27.91 5.15
N ARG A 332 8.05 -27.33 3.98
CA ARG A 332 9.00 -27.23 2.87
C ARG A 332 9.61 -25.83 2.79
N LEU A 333 10.87 -25.74 3.17
CA LEU A 333 11.70 -24.55 2.94
C LEU A 333 12.33 -24.63 1.54
N THR A 334 12.09 -23.61 0.73
CA THR A 334 12.66 -23.43 -0.60
C THR A 334 13.54 -22.18 -0.63
N LEU A 335 14.78 -22.33 -1.10
CA LEU A 335 15.70 -21.24 -1.36
C LEU A 335 15.90 -21.12 -2.87
N ARG A 336 15.68 -19.94 -3.42
CA ARG A 336 15.93 -19.64 -4.84
C ARG A 336 16.93 -18.52 -4.96
N ARG A 337 18.11 -18.82 -5.51
CA ARG A 337 19.19 -17.87 -5.74
C ARG A 337 19.02 -17.10 -7.06
N PRO A 338 19.63 -15.91 -7.19
CA PRO A 338 19.62 -15.11 -8.43
C PRO A 338 20.10 -15.84 -9.69
N ASP A 339 20.98 -16.84 -9.55
CA ASP A 339 21.50 -17.65 -10.66
C ASP A 339 20.49 -18.71 -11.17
N GLY A 340 19.33 -18.82 -10.52
CA GLY A 340 18.30 -19.81 -10.82
C GLY A 340 18.43 -21.11 -10.03
N THR A 341 19.48 -21.29 -9.22
CA THR A 341 19.65 -22.46 -8.34
C THR A 341 18.51 -22.52 -7.32
N VAL A 342 17.94 -23.72 -7.14
CA VAL A 342 16.86 -23.99 -6.19
C VAL A 342 17.26 -25.10 -5.24
N GLU A 343 17.16 -24.84 -3.94
CA GLU A 343 17.34 -25.81 -2.87
C GLU A 343 16.03 -26.00 -2.12
N GLN A 344 15.73 -27.24 -1.72
CA GLN A 344 14.52 -27.57 -0.97
C GLN A 344 14.85 -28.48 0.21
N HIS A 345 14.27 -28.16 1.36
CA HIS A 345 14.41 -28.90 2.60
C HIS A 345 13.04 -29.18 3.19
N VAL A 346 12.80 -30.43 3.58
CA VAL A 346 11.63 -30.80 4.40
C VAL A 346 12.07 -30.76 5.85
N LEU A 347 11.36 -30.00 6.67
CA LEU A 347 11.72 -29.69 8.05
C LEU A 347 10.80 -30.42 9.03
N ASP A 348 11.34 -30.84 10.16
CA ASP A 348 10.52 -31.23 11.31
C ASP A 348 10.08 -29.98 12.09
N ALA A 349 9.29 -30.15 13.16
CA ALA A 349 8.79 -29.03 13.96
C ALA A 349 9.92 -28.16 14.53
N ALA A 350 11.02 -28.77 14.99
CA ALA A 350 12.17 -28.05 15.51
C ALA A 350 12.93 -27.30 14.40
N GLY A 351 13.01 -27.88 13.20
CA GLY A 351 13.56 -27.23 12.02
C GLY A 351 12.72 -26.06 11.54
N LEU A 352 11.39 -26.16 11.63
CA LEU A 352 10.48 -25.07 11.31
C LEU A 352 10.63 -23.90 12.27
N GLU A 353 10.68 -24.17 13.58
CA GLU A 353 10.92 -23.14 14.60
C GLU A 353 12.23 -22.40 14.32
N ARG A 354 13.34 -23.13 14.12
CA ARG A 354 14.62 -22.52 13.74
C ARG A 354 14.55 -21.73 12.44
N ALA A 355 13.87 -22.23 11.41
CA ALA A 355 13.75 -21.52 10.15
C ALA A 355 12.96 -20.20 10.31
N LEU A 356 11.87 -20.21 11.07
CA LEU A 356 11.09 -19.00 11.37
C LEU A 356 11.95 -17.94 12.05
N GLU A 357 12.77 -18.33 13.02
CA GLU A 357 13.63 -17.40 13.77
C GLU A 357 14.86 -16.94 12.95
N GLU A 358 15.60 -17.86 12.35
CA GLU A 358 16.91 -17.58 11.74
C GLU A 358 16.83 -17.11 10.28
N VAL A 359 15.85 -17.60 9.52
CA VAL A 359 15.70 -17.28 8.09
C VAL A 359 14.71 -16.14 7.89
N PHE A 360 13.60 -16.15 8.64
CA PHE A 360 12.50 -15.19 8.46
C PHE A 360 12.47 -14.06 9.50
N ASP A 361 13.38 -14.05 10.48
CA ASP A 361 13.44 -13.09 11.60
C ASP A 361 12.12 -12.99 12.38
N LEU A 362 11.39 -14.09 12.50
CA LEU A 362 10.13 -14.17 13.26
C LEU A 362 10.39 -14.83 14.61
N ALA A 363 10.29 -14.03 15.68
CA ALA A 363 10.35 -14.55 17.04
C ALA A 363 9.14 -15.47 17.29
N VAL A 364 9.40 -16.77 17.47
CA VAL A 364 8.34 -17.77 17.65
C VAL A 364 7.73 -17.64 19.05
N GLU A 365 6.42 -17.45 19.12
CA GLU A 365 5.70 -17.42 20.38
C GLU A 365 5.30 -18.84 20.80
N PRO A 366 5.19 -19.15 22.11
CA PRO A 366 4.72 -20.45 22.58
C PRO A 366 3.37 -20.89 21.98
N SER A 367 2.50 -19.93 21.67
CA SER A 367 1.19 -20.18 21.05
C SER A 367 1.26 -20.70 19.61
N TRP A 368 2.41 -20.62 18.94
CA TRP A 368 2.58 -21.08 17.56
C TRP A 368 2.85 -22.57 17.48
N ARG A 369 3.15 -23.24 18.61
CA ARG A 369 3.56 -24.64 18.66
C ARG A 369 2.61 -25.56 17.89
N GLU A 370 1.30 -25.43 18.11
CA GLU A 370 0.30 -26.27 17.43
C GLU A 370 0.30 -26.05 15.91
N VAL A 371 0.49 -24.82 15.44
CA VAL A 371 0.60 -24.49 14.02
C VAL A 371 1.86 -25.11 13.42
N ILE A 372 2.98 -25.01 14.13
CA ILE A 372 4.28 -25.58 13.71
C ILE A 372 4.23 -27.10 13.66
N GLU A 373 3.69 -27.76 14.71
CA GLU A 373 3.53 -29.21 14.77
C GLU A 373 2.61 -29.72 13.65
N ARG A 374 1.49 -29.02 13.39
CA ARG A 374 0.60 -29.34 12.27
C ARG A 374 1.31 -29.22 10.93
N ALA A 375 2.00 -28.10 10.69
CA ALA A 375 2.75 -27.86 9.46
C ALA A 375 3.85 -28.92 9.24
N ALA A 376 4.50 -29.39 10.30
CA ALA A 376 5.50 -30.46 10.24
C ALA A 376 4.92 -31.80 9.75
N MET A 377 3.67 -32.10 10.12
CA MET A 377 2.99 -33.36 9.79
C MET A 377 2.37 -33.39 8.39
N GLU A 378 2.13 -32.23 7.77
CA GLU A 378 1.55 -32.14 6.44
C GLU A 378 2.64 -32.18 5.36
N PRO A 379 2.65 -33.18 4.46
CA PRO A 379 3.55 -33.13 3.32
C PRO A 379 3.10 -32.02 2.37
N SER A 380 3.93 -30.97 2.18
CA SER A 380 3.57 -29.90 1.25
C SER A 380 3.37 -30.49 -0.15
N PRO A 381 2.34 -30.06 -0.90
CA PRO A 381 2.12 -30.51 -2.26
C PRO A 381 3.38 -30.27 -3.11
N ALA A 382 3.68 -31.19 -4.03
CA ALA A 382 4.74 -30.97 -5.01
C ALA A 382 4.35 -29.76 -5.89
N VAL A 383 5.19 -28.73 -5.92
CA VAL A 383 5.00 -27.51 -6.72
C VAL A 383 5.60 -27.66 -8.10
#